data_AF-A0A382US11-F1
#
_entry.id   AF-A0A382US11-F1
#
_cell.length_a   1.000
_cell.length_b   1.000
_cell.length_c   1.000
_cell.angle_alpha   90.00
_cell.angle_beta   90.00
_cell.angle_gamma   90.00
#
_symmetry.space_group_name_H-M   'P 1'
#
loop_
_entity.id
_entity.type
_entity.pdbx_description
1 polymer ?
#
loop_
_entity_poly.entity_id
_entity_poly.type
_entity_poly.pdbx_seq_one_letter_code
_entity_poly.pdbx_strand_id
1 'polypeptide(L)'
;MGDAFICDATRTPIGRYGGVLSSVRTDDLAAKPISGLMQRNDGVDWAQVDDVIYGCANQAGEDNRNVARMAGLLAGLPQRVPGVTINRLCGSSMDAVGTAARAIRCGEADLIIAGGVESMSRAPFVMGKAENAFSRQAELYDTTIG
;
A
#
# COMPACT_ATOMS: atom_id res chain seq x y z
N MET A 1 -2.86 -3.64 -28.40
CA MET A 1 -2.39 -3.75 -27.01
C MET A 1 -1.26 -2.75 -26.87
N GLY A 2 -1.38 -1.78 -25.97
CA GLY A 2 -0.29 -0.84 -25.68
C GLY A 2 0.88 -1.56 -25.00
N ASP A 3 2.06 -0.96 -25.03
CA ASP A 3 3.19 -1.40 -24.22
C ASP A 3 3.15 -0.71 -22.85
N ALA A 4 3.48 -1.44 -21.79
CA ALA A 4 3.60 -0.87 -20.45
C ALA A 4 5.08 -0.75 -20.08
N PHE A 5 5.52 0.47 -19.76
CA PHE A 5 6.91 0.78 -19.42
C PHE A 5 7.04 1.09 -17.92
N ILE A 6 8.12 0.62 -17.31
CA ILE A 6 8.53 1.07 -15.97
C ILE A 6 9.43 2.29 -16.17
N CYS A 7 8.99 3.47 -15.73
CA CYS A 7 9.68 4.74 -15.97
C CYS A 7 10.70 5.09 -14.87
N ASP A 8 10.30 5.04 -13.60
CA ASP A 8 11.15 5.29 -12.43
C ASP A 8 10.76 4.34 -11.29
N ALA A 9 11.66 4.13 -10.33
CA ALA A 9 11.41 3.28 -9.17
C ALA A 9 12.17 3.78 -7.95
N THR A 10 11.49 3.79 -6.80
CA THR A 10 12.09 4.15 -5.52
C THR A 10 11.63 3.18 -4.42
N ARG A 11 12.38 3.13 -3.32
CA ARG A 11 12.00 2.37 -2.13
C ARG A 11 12.61 2.99 -0.88
N THR A 12 12.03 2.68 0.28
CA THR A 12 12.68 2.95 1.57
C THR A 12 13.82 1.96 1.81
N PRO A 13 14.70 2.22 2.79
CA PRO A 13 15.47 1.17 3.44
C PRO A 13 14.53 0.10 4.03
N ILE A 14 15.06 -1.11 4.24
CA ILE A 14 14.34 -2.18 4.95
C ILE A 14 14.82 -2.18 6.40
N GLY A 15 13.91 -1.90 7.33
CA GLY A 15 14.18 -1.96 8.77
C GLY A 15 14.02 -3.37 9.33
N ARG A 16 14.79 -3.72 10.37
CA ARG A 16 14.51 -4.91 11.18
C ARG A 16 13.23 -4.73 12.00
N TYR A 17 12.60 -5.84 12.40
CA TYR A 17 11.49 -5.82 13.36
C TYR A 17 11.89 -5.07 14.64
N GLY A 18 11.04 -4.13 15.09
CA GLY A 18 11.34 -3.26 16.24
C GLY A 18 12.53 -2.31 16.02
N GLY A 19 13.00 -2.17 14.77
CA GLY A 19 14.21 -1.44 14.43
C GLY A 19 13.96 -0.01 13.95
N VAL A 20 14.82 0.47 13.05
CA VAL A 20 14.94 1.87 12.63
C VAL A 20 13.69 2.50 12.00
N LEU A 21 12.73 1.70 11.53
CA LEU A 21 11.46 2.17 10.95
C LEU A 21 10.24 1.86 11.83
N SER A 22 10.42 1.24 12.99
CA SER A 22 9.29 0.76 13.83
C SER A 22 8.42 1.88 14.42
N SER A 23 8.95 3.10 14.47
CA SER A 23 8.21 4.29 14.90
C SER A 23 7.44 4.99 13.78
N VAL A 24 7.64 4.58 12.52
CA VAL A 24 6.94 5.17 11.36
C VAL A 24 5.66 4.40 11.14
N ARG A 25 4.52 5.09 11.06
CA ARG A 25 3.24 4.43 10.77
C ARG A 25 3.24 3.78 9.40
N THR A 26 2.46 2.72 9.22
CA THR A 26 2.45 1.97 7.95
C THR A 26 1.98 2.83 6.76
N ASP A 27 0.94 3.63 6.95
CA ASP A 27 0.42 4.58 5.96
C ASP A 27 1.42 5.71 5.64
N ASP A 28 2.10 6.26 6.65
CA ASP A 28 3.19 7.23 6.46
C ASP A 28 4.38 6.64 5.72
N LEU A 29 4.73 5.38 6.00
CA LEU A 29 5.81 4.66 5.33
C LEU A 29 5.47 4.44 3.85
N ALA A 30 4.22 4.07 3.56
CA ALA A 30 3.71 3.89 2.20
C ALA A 30 3.75 5.17 1.37
N ALA A 31 3.57 6.34 1.99
CA ALA A 31 3.63 7.63 1.31
C ALA A 31 5.05 8.01 0.86
N LYS A 32 6.11 7.55 1.55
CA LYS A 32 7.50 8.00 1.28
C LYS A 32 7.98 7.72 -0.14
N PRO A 33 7.81 6.52 -0.73
CA PRO A 33 8.22 6.27 -2.11
C PRO A 33 7.43 7.10 -3.13
N ILE A 34 6.14 7.36 -2.87
CA ILE A 34 5.30 8.21 -3.73
C ILE A 34 5.83 9.65 -3.73
N SER A 35 6.07 10.24 -2.55
CA SER A 35 6.68 11.57 -2.47
C SER A 35 8.07 11.62 -3.10
N GLY A 36 8.86 10.54 -2.97
CA GLY A 36 10.16 10.41 -3.63
C GLY A 36 10.06 10.41 -5.16
N LEU A 37 9.08 9.70 -5.73
CA LEU A 37 8.79 9.74 -7.17
C LEU A 37 8.36 11.14 -7.62
N MET A 38 7.48 11.79 -6.85
CA MET A 38 7.02 13.16 -7.15
C MET A 38 8.16 14.18 -7.18
N GLN A 39 9.11 14.08 -6.24
CA GLN A 39 10.28 14.96 -6.19
C GLN A 39 11.28 14.73 -7.32
N ARG A 40 11.37 13.49 -7.84
CA ARG A 40 12.32 13.10 -8.89
C ARG A 40 11.81 13.38 -10.30
N ASN A 41 10.51 13.57 -10.47
CA ASN A 41 9.85 13.71 -11.76
C ASN A 41 8.96 14.97 -11.75
N ASP A 42 9.61 16.14 -11.78
CA ASP A 42 8.99 17.47 -11.71
C ASP A 42 8.13 17.85 -12.93
N GLY A 43 8.41 17.27 -14.09
CA GLY A 43 7.63 17.45 -15.33
C GLY A 43 6.34 16.64 -15.42
N VAL A 44 6.02 15.79 -14.43
CA VAL A 44 4.82 14.93 -14.46
C VAL A 44 3.61 15.68 -13.92
N ASP A 45 2.51 15.70 -14.69
CA ASP A 45 1.20 16.09 -14.17
C ASP A 45 0.63 14.96 -13.31
N TRP A 46 0.89 15.02 -12.00
CA TRP A 46 0.43 14.03 -11.03
C TRP A 46 -1.09 13.93 -10.90
N ALA A 47 -1.83 14.87 -11.47
CA ALA A 47 -3.27 14.75 -11.55
C ALA A 47 -3.69 13.66 -12.56
N GLN A 48 -2.86 13.35 -13.57
CA GLN A 48 -3.11 12.31 -14.57
C GLN A 48 -2.83 10.89 -14.06
N VAL A 49 -2.46 10.70 -12.79
CA VAL A 49 -2.34 9.35 -12.24
C VAL A 49 -3.73 8.73 -12.20
N ASP A 50 -3.91 7.66 -12.96
CA ASP A 50 -5.18 6.95 -13.10
C ASP A 50 -5.45 6.04 -11.91
N ASP A 51 -4.42 5.51 -11.26
CA ASP A 51 -4.55 4.72 -10.03
C ASP A 51 -3.24 4.61 -9.24
N VAL A 52 -3.37 4.37 -7.94
CA VAL A 52 -2.30 3.94 -7.04
C VAL A 52 -2.60 2.52 -6.57
N ILE A 53 -1.83 1.55 -7.05
CA ILE A 53 -2.03 0.14 -6.76
C ILE A 53 -0.94 -0.33 -5.79
N TYR A 54 -1.29 -0.60 -4.54
CA TYR A 54 -0.35 -1.09 -3.53
C TYR A 54 -0.67 -2.51 -3.08
N GLY A 55 0.36 -3.34 -2.96
CA GLY A 55 0.29 -4.59 -2.23
C GLY A 55 0.45 -4.38 -0.72
N CYS A 56 -0.39 -5.02 0.10
CA CYS A 56 -0.24 -5.06 1.56
C CYS A 56 -0.87 -6.34 2.13
N ALA A 57 -0.14 -7.11 2.94
CA ALA A 57 -0.62 -8.41 3.38
C ALA A 57 -1.51 -8.33 4.64
N ASN A 58 -1.20 -7.45 5.58
CA ASN A 58 -1.91 -7.37 6.87
C ASN A 58 -3.24 -6.60 6.80
N GLN A 59 -3.20 -5.28 6.60
CA GLN A 59 -4.37 -4.40 6.48
C GLN A 59 -5.32 -4.34 7.71
N ALA A 60 -4.88 -4.81 8.87
CA ALA A 60 -5.66 -4.75 10.12
C ALA A 60 -5.26 -3.56 11.00
N GLY A 61 -4.07 -2.98 10.78
CA GLY A 61 -3.47 -1.94 11.60
C GLY A 61 -3.62 -0.55 11.01
N GLU A 62 -2.54 0.23 11.04
CA GLU A 62 -2.48 1.57 10.43
C GLU A 62 -2.60 1.53 8.89
N ASP A 63 -2.50 0.34 8.30
CA ASP A 63 -2.70 0.00 6.89
C ASP A 63 -4.14 -0.43 6.56
N ASN A 64 -5.08 -0.28 7.50
CA ASN A 64 -6.49 -0.60 7.29
C ASN A 64 -7.16 0.28 6.22
N ARG A 65 -8.29 -0.21 5.71
CA ARG A 65 -9.23 0.55 4.85
C ARG A 65 -8.54 1.21 3.64
N ASN A 66 -7.78 0.41 2.91
CA ASN A 66 -7.13 0.77 1.64
C ASN A 66 -5.93 1.72 1.81
N VAL A 67 -4.79 1.17 2.26
CA VAL A 67 -3.53 1.91 2.46
C VAL A 67 -3.01 2.58 1.18
N ALA A 68 -3.28 2.05 -0.01
CA ALA A 68 -2.90 2.68 -1.28
C ALA A 68 -3.49 4.09 -1.41
N ARG A 69 -4.79 4.22 -1.10
CA ARG A 69 -5.49 5.51 -1.10
C ARG A 69 -4.98 6.43 0.01
N MET A 70 -4.74 5.89 1.21
CA MET A 70 -4.20 6.69 2.32
C MET A 70 -2.80 7.22 1.99
N ALA A 71 -1.93 6.37 1.45
CA ALA A 71 -0.57 6.72 1.04
C ALA A 71 -0.54 7.82 -0.02
N GLY A 72 -1.38 7.72 -1.06
CA GLY A 72 -1.48 8.74 -2.09
C GLY A 72 -1.88 10.11 -1.54
N LEU A 73 -2.88 10.15 -0.65
CA LEU A 73 -3.30 11.38 0.01
C LEU A 73 -2.20 11.97 0.91
N LEU A 74 -1.55 11.14 1.74
CA LEU A 74 -0.46 11.55 2.62
C LEU A 74 0.79 12.01 1.85
N ALA A 75 1.03 11.45 0.66
CA ALA A 75 2.13 11.85 -0.21
C ALA A 75 1.88 13.19 -0.93
N GLY A 76 0.64 13.69 -0.91
CA GLY A 76 0.24 14.95 -1.56
C GLY A 76 -0.31 14.79 -2.98
N LEU A 77 -0.70 13.58 -3.40
CA LEU A 77 -1.40 13.41 -4.68
C LEU A 77 -2.77 14.11 -4.65
N PRO A 78 -3.25 14.62 -5.80
CA PRO A 78 -4.59 15.19 -5.88
C PRO A 78 -5.68 14.24 -5.41
N GLN A 79 -6.68 14.76 -4.70
CA GLN A 79 -7.76 13.92 -4.14
C GLN A 79 -8.52 13.11 -5.20
N ARG A 80 -8.51 13.52 -6.48
CA ARG A 80 -9.15 12.78 -7.58
C ARG A 80 -8.45 11.47 -7.95
N VAL A 81 -7.16 11.32 -7.64
CA VAL A 81 -6.38 10.13 -7.97
C VAL A 81 -6.89 8.96 -7.11
N PRO A 82 -7.45 7.88 -7.68
CA PRO A 82 -7.93 6.76 -6.90
C PRO A 82 -6.76 5.94 -6.35
N GLY A 83 -7.09 4.95 -5.53
CA GLY A 83 -6.10 4.00 -5.03
C GLY A 83 -6.78 2.70 -4.65
N VAL A 84 -6.09 1.58 -4.83
CA VAL A 84 -6.57 0.25 -4.45
C VAL A 84 -5.45 -0.55 -3.79
N THR A 85 -5.79 -1.19 -2.68
CA THR A 85 -4.90 -2.12 -1.97
C THR A 85 -5.27 -3.54 -2.34
N ILE A 86 -4.28 -4.32 -2.75
CA ILE A 86 -4.47 -5.72 -3.13
C ILE A 86 -3.67 -6.64 -2.21
N ASN A 87 -4.15 -7.88 -2.06
CA ASN A 87 -3.54 -8.87 -1.19
C ASN A 87 -3.33 -10.20 -1.92
N ARG A 88 -2.06 -10.57 -2.08
CA ARG A 88 -1.57 -11.91 -2.45
C ARG A 88 -0.44 -12.31 -1.49
N LEU A 89 -0.61 -12.05 -0.20
CA LEU A 89 0.41 -12.27 0.83
C LEU A 89 1.77 -11.66 0.42
N CYS A 90 2.85 -12.42 0.52
CA CYS A 90 4.19 -12.01 0.11
C CYS A 90 4.32 -11.65 -1.39
N GLY A 91 3.36 -12.05 -2.24
CA GLY A 91 3.29 -11.69 -3.65
C GLY A 91 2.53 -10.40 -3.95
N SER A 92 1.99 -9.69 -2.96
CA SER A 92 1.05 -8.58 -3.16
C SER A 92 1.62 -7.45 -4.04
N SER A 93 2.85 -6.99 -3.75
CA SER A 93 3.45 -5.88 -4.52
C SER A 93 3.79 -6.28 -5.96
N MET A 94 4.12 -7.56 -6.21
CA MET A 94 4.33 -8.06 -7.56
C MET A 94 3.02 -8.16 -8.33
N ASP A 95 1.93 -8.55 -7.67
CA ASP A 95 0.60 -8.52 -8.27
C ASP A 95 0.13 -7.09 -8.57
N ALA A 96 0.59 -6.10 -7.80
CA ALA A 96 0.24 -4.69 -8.02
C ALA A 96 0.89 -4.18 -9.31
N VAL A 97 2.18 -4.49 -9.50
CA VAL A 97 2.89 -4.19 -10.76
C VAL A 97 2.25 -4.93 -11.94
N GLY A 98 1.89 -6.21 -11.76
CA GLY A 98 1.21 -6.99 -12.79
C GLY A 98 -0.17 -6.43 -13.17
N THR A 99 -0.94 -5.96 -12.18
CA THR A 99 -2.26 -5.36 -12.37
C THR A 99 -2.15 -4.01 -13.08
N ALA A 100 -1.21 -3.16 -12.67
CA ALA A 100 -0.91 -1.90 -13.35
C ALA A 100 -0.55 -2.12 -14.83
N ALA A 101 0.36 -3.07 -15.11
CA ALA A 101 0.76 -3.38 -16.47
C ALA A 101 -0.43 -3.91 -17.31
N ARG A 102 -1.35 -4.69 -16.72
CA ARG A 102 -2.56 -5.15 -17.43
C ARG A 102 -3.47 -3.97 -17.79
N ALA A 103 -3.76 -3.08 -16.85
CA ALA A 103 -4.62 -1.91 -17.08
C ALA A 103 -4.07 -1.04 -18.23
N ILE A 104 -2.77 -0.75 -18.23
CA ILE A 104 -2.12 0.02 -19.30
C ILE A 104 -2.19 -0.70 -20.64
N ARG A 105 -1.83 -2.00 -20.69
CA ARG A 105 -1.84 -2.77 -21.95
C ARG A 105 -3.24 -2.91 -22.56
N CYS A 106 -4.27 -2.90 -21.72
CA CYS A 106 -5.68 -2.93 -22.10
C CYS A 106 -6.24 -1.55 -22.52
N GLY A 107 -5.50 -0.47 -22.30
CA GLY A 107 -5.93 0.90 -22.61
C GLY A 107 -6.95 1.46 -21.60
N GLU A 108 -6.97 0.94 -20.38
CA GLU A 108 -7.84 1.43 -19.29
C GLU A 108 -7.17 2.53 -18.46
N ALA A 109 -5.84 2.68 -18.57
CA ALA A 109 -5.04 3.67 -17.88
C ALA A 109 -3.79 4.01 -18.68
N ASP A 110 -3.23 5.19 -18.47
CA ASP A 110 -2.01 5.67 -19.12
C ASP A 110 -0.87 5.87 -18.09
N LEU A 111 -1.18 6.22 -16.85
CA LEU A 111 -0.20 6.47 -15.79
C LEU A 111 -0.65 5.88 -14.44
N ILE A 112 0.08 4.87 -13.95
CA ILE A 112 -0.20 4.19 -12.68
C ILE A 112 1.02 4.21 -11.78
N ILE A 113 0.80 4.42 -10.47
CA ILE A 113 1.80 4.17 -9.44
C ILE A 113 1.56 2.78 -8.86
N ALA A 114 2.52 1.87 -9.03
CA ALA A 114 2.45 0.52 -8.47
C ALA A 114 3.52 0.32 -7.39
N GLY A 115 3.17 -0.36 -6.31
CA GLY A 115 4.10 -0.63 -5.21
C GLY A 115 3.52 -1.51 -4.13
N GLY A 116 3.94 -1.27 -2.89
CA GLY A 116 3.40 -1.94 -1.73
C GLY A 116 4.08 -1.50 -0.45
N VAL A 117 3.46 -1.88 0.67
CA VAL A 117 3.93 -1.54 2.00
C VAL A 117 3.64 -2.69 2.96
N GLU A 118 4.51 -2.84 3.94
CA GLU A 118 4.30 -3.75 5.07
C GLU A 118 4.97 -3.17 6.32
N SER A 119 4.32 -3.32 7.48
CA SER A 119 4.92 -2.96 8.77
C SER A 119 4.64 -4.03 9.82
N MET A 120 5.43 -5.09 9.78
CA MET A 120 5.39 -6.16 10.78
C MET A 120 5.61 -5.64 12.21
N SER A 121 6.41 -4.57 12.38
CA SER A 121 6.68 -3.99 13.70
C SER A 121 5.45 -3.31 14.33
N ARG A 122 4.49 -2.92 13.50
CA ARG A 122 3.27 -2.19 13.92
C ARG A 122 2.00 -2.97 13.59
N ALA A 123 2.13 -4.26 13.26
CA ALA A 123 1.00 -5.16 13.10
C ALA A 123 0.24 -5.26 14.43
N PRO A 124 -1.10 -5.08 14.44
CA PRO A 124 -1.86 -5.09 15.67
C PRO A 124 -2.13 -6.53 16.15
N PHE A 125 -2.56 -6.65 17.40
CA PHE A 125 -3.36 -7.80 17.80
C PHE A 125 -4.80 -7.59 17.33
N VAL A 126 -5.46 -8.66 16.89
CA VAL A 126 -6.89 -8.65 16.57
C VAL A 126 -7.67 -9.52 17.55
N MET A 127 -8.89 -9.11 17.86
CA MET A 127 -9.79 -9.85 18.74
C MET A 127 -10.97 -10.39 17.94
N GLY A 128 -11.26 -11.69 18.11
CA GLY A 128 -12.46 -12.30 17.53
C GLY A 128 -13.74 -11.62 18.05
N LYS A 129 -14.79 -11.60 17.23
CA LYS A 129 -16.13 -11.21 17.73
C LYS A 129 -16.62 -12.26 18.73
N ALA A 130 -17.38 -11.83 19.73
CA ALA A 130 -18.04 -12.76 20.65
C ALA A 130 -19.02 -13.68 19.88
N GLU A 131 -18.98 -14.97 20.17
CA GLU A 131 -19.90 -15.95 19.54
C GLU A 131 -21.32 -15.84 20.10
N ASN A 132 -21.45 -15.43 21.36
CA ASN A 132 -22.73 -15.36 22.09
C ASN A 132 -22.82 -14.05 22.89
N ALA A 133 -24.05 -13.60 23.15
CA ALA A 133 -24.30 -12.44 24.02
C ALA A 133 -23.72 -12.66 25.43
N PHE A 134 -23.14 -11.61 26.02
CA PHE A 134 -22.53 -11.63 27.35
C PHE A 134 -21.36 -12.62 27.52
N SER A 135 -20.71 -13.04 26.41
CA SER A 135 -19.49 -13.84 26.47
C SER A 135 -18.43 -13.15 27.34
N ARG A 136 -17.77 -13.95 28.18
CA ARG A 136 -16.61 -13.52 28.99
C ARG A 136 -15.28 -14.05 28.44
N GLN A 137 -15.32 -14.73 27.30
CA GLN A 137 -14.14 -15.25 26.63
C GLN A 137 -13.65 -14.22 25.60
N ALA A 138 -12.38 -13.85 25.70
CA ALA A 138 -11.70 -12.99 24.74
C ALA A 138 -10.51 -13.77 24.15
N GLU A 139 -10.45 -13.83 22.82
CA GLU A 139 -9.38 -14.50 22.09
C GLU A 139 -8.66 -13.48 21.21
N LEU A 140 -7.33 -13.40 21.38
CA LEU A 140 -6.45 -12.46 20.70
C LEU A 140 -5.53 -13.22 19.76
N TYR A 141 -5.33 -12.67 18.56
CA TYR A 141 -4.43 -13.21 17.55
C TYR A 141 -3.36 -12.17 17.18
N ASP A 142 -2.13 -12.64 17.03
CA ASP A 142 -1.01 -11.86 16.50
C ASP A 142 -1.07 -11.87 14.96
N THR A 143 -1.09 -10.70 14.35
CA THR A 143 -1.19 -10.54 12.88
C THR A 143 0.14 -10.25 12.20
N THR A 144 1.27 -10.35 12.92
CA THR A 144 2.61 -9.98 12.42
C THR A 144 2.98 -10.67 11.09
N ILE A 145 2.44 -11.84 10.79
CA ILE A 145 2.72 -12.62 9.57
C ILE A 145 1.46 -12.81 8.68
N GLY A 146 0.38 -12.10 8.97
CA GLY A 146 -0.97 -12.41 8.47
C GLY A 146 -1.69 -13.37 9.41
#